data_AF-A0A7K0ZHS5-F1
#
_entry.id   AF-A0A7K0ZHS5-F1
#
_cell.length_a   1.000
_cell.length_b   1.000
_cell.length_c   1.000
_cell.angle_alpha   90.00
_cell.angle_beta   90.00
_cell.angle_gamma   90.00
#
_symmetry.space_group_name_H-M   'P 1'
#
loop_
_entity.id
_entity.type
_entity.pdbx_description
1 polymer ?
#
loop_
_entity_poly.entity_id
_entity_poly.type
_entity_poly.pdbx_seq_one_letter_code
_entity_poly.pdbx_strand_id
1 'polypeptide(L)'
;MSEKAWIIDTEPSKRFPVFTRLNAADVMPEPITPLGASMCWKPMVLPGWASGYVQDACFTSDEMVEESSVAGFLYGYLYINQSSVRVLGIRKGMTWELIDQMFFNSPGAPAHVASETDANEALSAAAPARSGWVLTTTNFPEVEEDEILADRIRNERPNLKGLSNRALIARARSVMPYERLAWRSEQMGSSNAALGPAVAGMMLGDKAHLLVTILGHAGEVESAAPTYAVWALSRTLRNDPKTSALFDQGLAAVEAAYPTAHGQFWSEFGAFISEFGYRGPSEWDLGTDSWESKPSLALALVDRMRQLGDEDSPHAKQAAHAGATDRAMAEATAGMDAATESAFRGAIASARRFAGWRESGKSSCIKIMNEARMALLELGYRLEADGVLDYARQIFIALDEELDALALGGTDSLKATIRAREKGWKELWELEVPMFIDTSKGIPPISSLPRKGDSQAARASVGDVLTGAAASQGV
;
A
#
# COMPACT_ATOMS: atom_id res chain seq x y z
N MET A 1 -22.01 6.55 -19.21
CA MET A 1 -21.13 7.17 -18.22
C MET A 1 -22.02 7.75 -17.17
N SER A 2 -21.92 7.25 -15.94
CA SER A 2 -22.57 7.90 -14.80
C SER A 2 -21.98 9.30 -14.60
N GLU A 3 -22.77 10.22 -14.04
CA GLU A 3 -22.24 11.51 -13.60
C GLU A 3 -21.25 11.25 -12.46
N LYS A 4 -19.98 11.64 -12.66
CA LYS A 4 -18.92 11.42 -11.68
C LYS A 4 -19.07 12.40 -10.52
N ALA A 5 -18.96 11.90 -9.29
CA ALA A 5 -18.95 12.74 -8.10
C ALA A 5 -17.67 13.59 -8.02
N TRP A 6 -16.54 13.04 -8.46
CA TRP A 6 -15.27 13.75 -8.56
C TRP A 6 -14.53 13.45 -9.87
N ILE A 7 -13.71 14.40 -10.33
CA ILE A 7 -13.06 14.36 -11.66
C ILE A 7 -12.21 13.11 -11.93
N ILE A 8 -11.63 12.50 -10.89
CA ILE A 8 -10.81 11.29 -11.02
C ILE A 8 -11.55 10.00 -10.72
N ASP A 9 -12.83 10.06 -10.36
CA ASP A 9 -13.63 8.86 -10.12
C ASP A 9 -13.63 7.95 -11.35
N THR A 10 -13.61 6.65 -11.09
CA THR A 10 -13.67 5.61 -12.12
C THR A 10 -15.13 5.32 -12.45
N GLU A 11 -15.41 4.90 -13.69
CA GLU A 11 -16.72 4.31 -14.00
C GLU A 11 -16.89 3.03 -13.17
N PRO A 12 -17.93 2.93 -12.32
CA PRO A 12 -18.13 1.75 -11.49
C PRO A 12 -18.43 0.51 -12.33
N SER A 13 -17.84 -0.62 -11.93
CA SER A 13 -18.06 -1.91 -12.56
C SER A 13 -19.54 -2.30 -12.51
N LYS A 14 -20.07 -2.72 -13.66
CA LYS A 14 -21.45 -3.23 -13.75
C LYS A 14 -21.52 -4.71 -13.40
N ARG A 15 -20.43 -5.43 -13.70
CA ARG A 15 -20.31 -6.85 -13.38
C ARG A 15 -20.08 -7.09 -11.89
N PHE A 16 -19.27 -6.26 -11.26
CA PHE A 16 -18.81 -6.43 -9.88
C PHE A 16 -19.26 -5.22 -9.04
N PRO A 17 -20.49 -5.24 -8.48
CA PRO A 17 -21.14 -4.03 -7.98
C PRO A 17 -20.76 -3.62 -6.56
N VAL A 18 -20.12 -4.49 -5.76
CA VAL A 18 -19.80 -4.21 -4.36
C VAL A 18 -18.35 -3.75 -4.21
N PHE A 19 -18.20 -2.53 -3.71
CA PHE A 19 -16.94 -1.86 -3.43
C PHE A 19 -16.79 -1.65 -1.92
N THR A 20 -15.58 -1.76 -1.40
CA THR A 20 -15.29 -1.56 0.03
C THR A 20 -14.07 -0.69 0.26
N ARG A 21 -14.11 0.12 1.32
CA ARG A 21 -12.95 0.85 1.81
C ARG A 21 -12.10 0.07 2.79
N LEU A 22 -12.51 -1.05 3.39
CA LEU A 22 -11.83 -1.71 4.52
C LEU A 22 -10.29 -1.63 4.49
N ASN A 23 -9.61 -2.54 3.78
CA ASN A 23 -8.15 -2.49 3.68
C ASN A 23 -7.63 -1.23 2.97
N ALA A 24 -8.45 -0.64 2.07
CA ALA A 24 -8.10 0.59 1.37
C ALA A 24 -7.98 1.80 2.31
N ALA A 25 -8.76 1.85 3.40
CA ALA A 25 -8.76 2.91 4.39
C ALA A 25 -7.51 2.87 5.27
N ASP A 26 -6.91 1.69 5.44
CA ASP A 26 -5.64 1.55 6.17
C ASP A 26 -4.44 2.01 5.34
N VAL A 27 -4.45 1.73 4.02
CA VAL A 27 -3.29 1.98 3.14
C VAL A 27 -3.36 3.29 2.37
N MET A 28 -4.57 3.78 2.09
CA MET A 28 -4.87 5.05 1.45
C MET A 28 -6.12 5.66 2.11
N PRO A 29 -6.00 6.12 3.37
CA PRO A 29 -7.13 6.67 4.13
C PRO A 29 -7.77 7.88 3.48
N GLU A 30 -6.97 8.66 2.75
CA GLU A 30 -7.32 9.99 2.26
C GLU A 30 -7.67 10.00 0.76
N PRO A 31 -8.36 11.04 0.26
CA PRO A 31 -8.64 11.14 -1.16
C PRO A 31 -7.33 11.22 -1.96
N ILE A 32 -7.22 10.44 -3.02
CA ILE A 32 -6.02 10.43 -3.85
C ILE A 32 -5.83 11.79 -4.55
N THR A 33 -4.58 12.21 -4.72
CA THR A 33 -4.29 13.38 -5.54
C THR A 33 -4.71 13.17 -7.01
N PRO A 34 -5.20 14.22 -7.70
CA PRO A 34 -5.58 14.13 -9.11
C PRO A 34 -4.47 13.59 -10.03
N LEU A 35 -3.20 13.97 -9.78
CA LEU A 35 -2.09 13.46 -10.57
C LEU A 35 -1.80 12.00 -10.26
N GLY A 36 -1.86 11.59 -8.99
CA GLY A 36 -1.72 10.19 -8.58
C GLY A 36 -2.75 9.28 -9.27
N ALA A 37 -4.00 9.73 -9.38
CA ALA A 37 -5.02 8.99 -10.10
C ALA A 37 -4.80 8.98 -11.62
N SER A 38 -4.59 10.15 -12.24
CA SER A 38 -4.54 10.28 -13.70
C SER A 38 -3.24 9.77 -14.34
N MET A 39 -2.11 9.81 -13.63
CA MET A 39 -0.80 9.39 -14.13
C MET A 39 -0.44 7.96 -13.74
N CYS A 40 -0.78 7.56 -12.51
CA CYS A 40 -0.31 6.30 -11.93
C CYS A 40 -1.44 5.27 -11.83
N TRP A 41 -2.45 5.53 -10.99
CA TRP A 41 -3.39 4.46 -10.64
C TRP A 41 -4.23 3.97 -11.79
N LYS A 42 -4.94 4.89 -12.45
CA LYS A 42 -5.88 4.54 -13.50
C LYS A 42 -5.21 3.93 -14.74
N PRO A 43 -4.13 4.50 -15.30
CA PRO A 43 -3.49 3.92 -16.48
C PRO A 43 -2.53 2.77 -16.17
N MET A 44 -1.98 2.65 -14.94
CA MET A 44 -0.93 1.67 -14.64
C MET A 44 -1.33 0.64 -13.59
N VAL A 45 -1.70 1.08 -12.38
CA VAL A 45 -1.98 0.19 -11.24
C VAL A 45 -3.20 -0.68 -11.49
N LEU A 46 -4.36 -0.10 -11.82
CA LEU A 46 -5.60 -0.87 -12.01
C LEU A 46 -5.46 -1.91 -13.13
N PRO A 47 -4.87 -1.59 -14.30
CA PRO A 47 -4.58 -2.60 -15.32
C PRO A 47 -3.53 -3.64 -14.90
N GLY A 48 -2.54 -3.26 -14.09
CA GLY A 48 -1.52 -4.18 -13.57
C GLY A 48 -2.14 -5.22 -12.63
N TRP A 49 -2.94 -4.75 -11.68
CA TRP A 49 -3.73 -5.59 -10.78
C TRP A 49 -4.67 -6.52 -11.57
N ALA A 50 -5.44 -5.99 -12.51
CA ALA A 50 -6.28 -6.80 -13.41
C ALA A 50 -5.46 -7.88 -14.15
N SER A 51 -4.28 -7.53 -14.66
CA SER A 51 -3.39 -8.48 -15.33
C SER A 51 -2.87 -9.55 -14.38
N GLY A 52 -2.60 -9.21 -13.13
CA GLY A 52 -2.21 -10.17 -12.09
C GLY A 52 -3.30 -11.22 -11.83
N TYR A 53 -4.57 -10.83 -11.83
CA TYR A 53 -5.69 -11.77 -11.75
C TYR A 53 -5.81 -12.70 -12.96
N VAL A 54 -5.49 -12.18 -14.15
CA VAL A 54 -5.48 -12.98 -15.39
C VAL A 54 -4.31 -13.96 -15.38
N GLN A 55 -3.12 -13.52 -14.97
CA GLN A 55 -1.94 -14.38 -14.87
C GLN A 55 -2.08 -15.44 -13.77
N ASP A 56 -2.72 -15.11 -12.65
CA ASP A 56 -3.11 -16.09 -11.62
C ASP A 56 -4.20 -17.06 -12.12
N ALA A 57 -4.70 -16.93 -13.36
CA ALA A 57 -5.79 -17.72 -13.93
C ALA A 57 -7.11 -17.66 -13.12
N CYS A 58 -7.35 -16.57 -12.40
CA CYS A 58 -8.63 -16.33 -11.72
C CYS A 58 -9.70 -15.78 -12.66
N PHE A 59 -9.28 -15.04 -13.68
CA PHE A 59 -10.16 -14.36 -14.64
C PHE A 59 -9.54 -14.39 -16.04
N THR A 60 -10.37 -14.27 -17.07
CA THR A 60 -9.85 -13.97 -18.42
C THR A 60 -9.71 -12.45 -18.60
N SER A 61 -8.94 -12.02 -19.60
CA SER A 61 -8.79 -10.60 -19.93
C SER A 61 -10.13 -9.90 -20.18
N ASP A 62 -11.06 -10.59 -20.84
CA ASP A 62 -12.37 -10.05 -21.22
C ASP A 62 -13.25 -9.81 -19.99
N GLU A 63 -12.98 -10.49 -18.88
CA GLU A 63 -13.69 -10.32 -17.62
C GLU A 63 -13.21 -9.11 -16.82
N MET A 64 -12.05 -8.56 -17.17
CA MET A 64 -11.35 -7.50 -16.43
C MET A 64 -11.23 -6.19 -17.23
N VAL A 65 -12.04 -6.02 -18.28
CA VAL A 65 -12.01 -4.84 -19.17
C VAL A 65 -12.61 -3.57 -18.54
N GLU A 66 -13.46 -3.71 -17.53
CA GLU A 66 -14.08 -2.56 -16.85
C GLU A 66 -13.03 -1.83 -16.00
N GLU A 67 -13.04 -0.49 -16.05
CA GLU A 67 -12.04 0.39 -15.39
C GLU A 67 -11.86 0.05 -13.91
N SER A 68 -12.97 -0.26 -13.22
CA SER A 68 -12.97 -0.55 -11.78
C SER A 68 -13.24 -2.03 -11.43
N SER A 69 -12.83 -2.97 -12.29
CA SER A 69 -13.04 -4.41 -12.08
C SER A 69 -12.30 -4.97 -10.85
N VAL A 70 -11.16 -4.38 -10.48
CA VAL A 70 -10.33 -4.81 -9.35
C VAL A 70 -10.40 -3.85 -8.16
N ALA A 71 -10.44 -2.55 -8.45
CA ALA A 71 -10.58 -1.46 -7.50
C ALA A 71 -10.97 -0.21 -8.30
N GLY A 72 -11.47 0.83 -7.64
CA GLY A 72 -11.85 2.08 -8.29
C GLY A 72 -11.76 3.28 -7.35
N PHE A 73 -11.95 4.47 -7.93
CA PHE A 73 -12.09 5.69 -7.16
C PHE A 73 -13.55 6.14 -7.16
N LEU A 74 -14.08 6.36 -5.96
CA LEU A 74 -15.43 6.88 -5.72
C LEU A 74 -15.33 7.99 -4.69
N TYR A 75 -15.89 9.17 -5.00
CA TYR A 75 -15.73 10.38 -4.18
C TYR A 75 -14.27 10.79 -3.96
N GLY A 76 -13.39 10.45 -4.89
CA GLY A 76 -11.94 10.64 -4.79
C GLY A 76 -11.19 9.66 -3.88
N TYR A 77 -11.87 8.69 -3.28
CA TYR A 77 -11.25 7.69 -2.40
C TYR A 77 -11.08 6.35 -3.09
N LEU A 78 -10.02 5.61 -2.73
CA LEU A 78 -9.82 4.24 -3.18
C LEU A 78 -10.84 3.30 -2.54
N TYR A 79 -11.49 2.50 -3.38
CA TYR A 79 -12.32 1.36 -3.00
C TYR A 79 -11.82 0.09 -3.70
N ILE A 80 -11.63 -0.98 -2.94
CA ILE A 80 -11.37 -2.32 -3.50
C ILE A 80 -12.69 -2.89 -4.01
N ASN A 81 -12.66 -3.57 -5.16
CA ASN A 81 -13.84 -4.25 -5.67
C ASN A 81 -14.02 -5.59 -4.92
N GLN A 82 -14.83 -5.59 -3.87
CA GLN A 82 -15.10 -6.78 -3.05
C GLN A 82 -15.80 -7.88 -3.87
N SER A 83 -16.67 -7.51 -4.81
CA SER A 83 -17.34 -8.48 -5.69
C SER A 83 -16.35 -9.31 -6.51
N SER A 84 -15.31 -8.71 -7.10
CA SER A 84 -14.31 -9.48 -7.86
C SER A 84 -13.43 -10.34 -6.95
N VAL A 85 -13.09 -9.89 -5.74
CA VAL A 85 -12.37 -10.72 -4.75
C VAL A 85 -13.21 -11.93 -4.32
N ARG A 86 -14.53 -11.79 -4.14
CA ARG A 86 -15.43 -12.91 -3.87
C ARG A 86 -15.45 -13.92 -5.02
N VAL A 87 -15.55 -13.46 -6.27
CA VAL A 87 -15.53 -14.35 -7.45
C VAL A 87 -14.19 -15.06 -7.59
N LEU A 88 -13.07 -14.40 -7.29
CA LEU A 88 -11.76 -15.05 -7.20
C LEU A 88 -11.80 -16.24 -6.23
N GLY A 89 -12.37 -16.05 -5.05
CA GLY A 89 -12.47 -17.12 -4.06
C GLY A 89 -13.40 -18.26 -4.46
N ILE A 90 -14.56 -17.94 -5.02
CA ILE A 90 -15.49 -18.93 -5.59
C ILE A 90 -14.76 -19.81 -6.61
N ARG A 91 -13.95 -19.21 -7.49
CA ARG A 91 -13.18 -19.95 -8.50
C ARG A 91 -12.00 -20.73 -7.92
N LYS A 92 -11.52 -20.35 -6.73
CA LYS A 92 -10.57 -21.13 -5.91
C LYS A 92 -11.26 -22.19 -5.03
N GLY A 93 -12.58 -22.36 -5.14
CA GLY A 93 -13.35 -23.38 -4.42
C GLY A 93 -13.78 -22.99 -3.01
N MET A 94 -13.69 -21.70 -2.65
CA MET A 94 -14.12 -21.16 -1.36
C MET A 94 -15.53 -20.53 -1.45
N THR A 95 -16.22 -20.36 -0.33
CA THR A 95 -17.45 -19.54 -0.30
C THR A 95 -17.10 -18.06 -0.21
N TRP A 96 -18.03 -17.18 -0.61
CA TRP A 96 -17.80 -15.74 -0.53
C TRP A 96 -17.73 -15.24 0.92
N GLU A 97 -18.43 -15.89 1.85
CA GLU A 97 -18.37 -15.57 3.29
C GLU A 97 -16.98 -15.86 3.87
N LEU A 98 -16.37 -16.99 3.47
CA LEU A 98 -15.01 -17.31 3.87
C LEU A 98 -14.02 -16.28 3.33
N ILE A 99 -14.20 -15.81 2.10
CA ILE A 99 -13.38 -14.75 1.51
C ILE A 99 -13.54 -13.44 2.25
N ASP A 100 -14.77 -13.03 2.54
CA ASP A 100 -15.02 -11.82 3.33
C ASP A 100 -14.34 -11.92 4.70
N GLN A 101 -14.41 -13.08 5.36
CA GLN A 101 -13.74 -13.30 6.63
C GLN A 101 -12.21 -13.21 6.51
N MET A 102 -11.62 -13.84 5.48
CA MET A 102 -10.17 -13.91 5.29
C MET A 102 -9.53 -12.60 4.84
N PHE A 103 -10.18 -11.86 3.94
CA PHE A 103 -9.58 -10.68 3.32
C PHE A 103 -10.00 -9.36 3.95
N PHE A 104 -11.17 -9.32 4.57
CA PHE A 104 -11.80 -8.04 4.92
C PHE A 104 -12.38 -7.99 6.34
N ASN A 105 -12.74 -9.13 6.93
CA ASN A 105 -13.49 -9.22 8.18
C ASN A 105 -14.65 -8.21 8.22
N SER A 106 -15.61 -8.33 7.30
CA SER A 106 -16.57 -7.28 6.92
C SER A 106 -17.96 -7.35 7.60
N PRO A 107 -18.16 -6.89 8.86
CA PRO A 107 -19.50 -6.78 9.40
C PRO A 107 -20.31 -5.75 8.59
N GLY A 108 -21.52 -6.13 8.15
CA GLY A 108 -22.43 -5.24 7.44
C GLY A 108 -22.15 -5.07 5.94
N ALA A 109 -21.23 -5.85 5.34
CA ALA A 109 -21.07 -5.87 3.89
C ALA A 109 -22.37 -6.32 3.18
N PRO A 110 -22.73 -5.73 2.03
CA PRO A 110 -23.78 -6.27 1.18
C PRO A 110 -23.47 -7.73 0.81
N ALA A 111 -24.46 -8.62 0.97
CA ALA A 111 -24.32 -10.03 0.64
C ALA A 111 -24.01 -10.24 -0.85
N HIS A 112 -23.26 -11.30 -1.17
CA HIS A 112 -23.01 -11.66 -2.57
C HIS A 112 -24.29 -12.07 -3.28
N VAL A 113 -24.54 -11.50 -4.46
CA VAL A 113 -25.62 -11.93 -5.35
C VAL A 113 -24.99 -12.80 -6.43
N ALA A 114 -25.31 -14.09 -6.41
CA ALA A 114 -24.74 -15.04 -7.36
C ALA A 114 -25.06 -14.67 -8.81
N SER A 115 -24.06 -14.78 -9.68
CA SER A 115 -24.18 -14.63 -11.13
C SER A 115 -23.73 -15.91 -11.81
N GLU A 116 -24.34 -16.25 -12.96
CA GLU A 116 -23.91 -17.38 -13.80
C GLU A 116 -22.43 -17.25 -14.21
N THR A 117 -21.93 -16.02 -14.32
CA THR A 117 -20.53 -15.73 -14.69
C THR A 117 -19.55 -15.85 -13.52
N ASP A 118 -20.01 -16.12 -12.30
CA ASP A 118 -19.11 -16.35 -11.15
C ASP A 118 -18.35 -17.65 -11.35
N ALA A 119 -19.02 -18.67 -11.90
CA ALA A 119 -18.40 -19.91 -12.32
C ALA A 119 -17.69 -19.75 -13.67
N ASN A 120 -16.55 -20.41 -13.83
CA ASN A 120 -15.88 -20.58 -15.10
C ASN A 120 -15.16 -21.94 -15.08
N GLU A 121 -15.73 -22.94 -15.73
CA GLU A 121 -15.24 -24.32 -15.66
C GLU A 121 -13.78 -24.46 -16.07
N ALA A 122 -13.36 -23.74 -17.12
CA ALA A 122 -11.98 -23.79 -17.61
C ALA A 122 -10.98 -23.21 -16.59
N LEU A 123 -11.31 -22.08 -15.96
CA LEU A 123 -10.46 -21.47 -14.93
C LEU A 123 -10.49 -22.25 -13.61
N SER A 124 -11.66 -22.78 -13.24
CA SER A 124 -11.82 -23.62 -12.05
C SER A 124 -11.07 -24.95 -12.17
N ALA A 125 -10.98 -25.53 -13.38
CA ALA A 125 -10.16 -26.72 -13.63
C ALA A 125 -8.66 -26.49 -13.36
N ALA A 126 -8.18 -25.24 -13.42
CA ALA A 126 -6.79 -24.88 -13.11
C ALA A 126 -6.52 -24.68 -11.60
N ALA A 127 -7.55 -24.67 -10.75
CA ALA A 127 -7.38 -24.39 -9.32
C ALA A 127 -6.44 -25.38 -8.59
N PRO A 128 -6.50 -26.71 -8.80
CA PRO A 128 -5.59 -27.63 -8.13
C PRO A 128 -4.11 -27.42 -8.51
N ALA A 129 -3.83 -27.18 -9.80
CA ALA A 129 -2.47 -26.94 -10.28
C ALA A 129 -1.88 -25.66 -9.66
N ARG A 130 -2.70 -24.61 -9.55
CA ARG A 130 -2.31 -23.34 -8.93
C ARG A 130 -2.07 -23.47 -7.44
N SER A 131 -2.98 -24.11 -6.70
CA SER A 131 -2.77 -24.37 -5.28
C SER A 131 -1.52 -25.21 -5.04
N GLY A 132 -1.27 -26.19 -5.90
CA GLY A 132 -0.02 -26.95 -5.92
C GLY A 132 1.20 -26.04 -6.08
N TRP A 133 1.21 -25.19 -7.13
CA TRP A 133 2.29 -24.23 -7.36
C TRP A 133 2.51 -23.30 -6.16
N VAL A 134 1.46 -22.69 -5.60
CA VAL A 134 1.58 -21.79 -4.43
C VAL A 134 2.21 -22.52 -3.24
N LEU A 135 1.81 -23.76 -2.97
CA LEU A 135 2.33 -24.53 -1.84
C LEU A 135 3.79 -24.97 -2.04
N THR A 136 4.20 -25.24 -3.29
CA THR A 136 5.50 -25.88 -3.56
C THR A 136 6.55 -24.97 -4.19
N THR A 137 6.17 -23.87 -4.84
CA THR A 137 7.11 -23.01 -5.57
C THR A 137 8.13 -22.39 -4.63
N THR A 138 9.40 -22.35 -5.04
CA THR A 138 10.52 -21.84 -4.24
C THR A 138 11.11 -20.55 -4.79
N ASN A 139 10.68 -20.13 -5.98
CA ASN A 139 11.07 -18.89 -6.63
C ASN A 139 9.85 -18.19 -7.24
N PHE A 140 10.00 -16.90 -7.50
CA PHE A 140 9.02 -16.12 -8.24
C PHE A 140 9.76 -15.12 -9.13
N PRO A 141 10.26 -15.56 -10.31
CA PRO A 141 11.15 -14.78 -11.15
C PRO A 141 10.62 -13.40 -11.51
N GLU A 142 9.31 -13.26 -11.72
CA GLU A 142 8.69 -11.98 -12.05
C GLU A 142 8.85 -10.95 -10.92
N VAL A 143 8.73 -11.36 -9.66
CA VAL A 143 8.96 -10.45 -8.51
C VAL A 143 10.44 -10.08 -8.41
N GLU A 144 11.34 -11.02 -8.63
CA GLU A 144 12.79 -10.78 -8.65
C GLU A 144 13.19 -9.80 -9.79
N GLU A 145 12.58 -9.94 -10.97
CA GLU A 145 12.75 -9.02 -12.10
C GLU A 145 12.25 -7.62 -11.78
N ASP A 146 11.08 -7.50 -11.14
CA ASP A 146 10.49 -6.23 -10.72
C ASP A 146 11.37 -5.53 -9.67
N GLU A 147 11.95 -6.27 -8.72
CA GLU A 147 12.91 -5.74 -7.73
C GLU A 147 14.17 -5.19 -8.41
N ILE A 148 14.81 -5.98 -9.28
CA ILE A 148 16.02 -5.56 -10.01
C ILE A 148 15.75 -4.31 -10.83
N LEU A 149 14.59 -4.24 -11.47
CA LEU A 149 14.18 -3.09 -12.26
C LEU A 149 13.93 -1.86 -11.38
N ALA A 150 13.19 -1.99 -10.28
CA ALA A 150 12.91 -0.89 -9.36
C ALA A 150 14.20 -0.33 -8.73
N ASP A 151 15.11 -1.20 -8.30
CA ASP A 151 16.42 -0.81 -7.79
C ASP A 151 17.27 -0.12 -8.85
N ARG A 152 17.25 -0.61 -10.09
CA ARG A 152 17.95 0.05 -11.21
C ARG A 152 17.39 1.45 -11.46
N ILE A 153 16.07 1.61 -11.54
CA ILE A 153 15.44 2.92 -11.80
C ILE A 153 15.87 3.93 -10.74
N ARG A 154 15.97 3.53 -9.47
CA ARG A 154 16.43 4.35 -8.36
C ARG A 154 17.93 4.64 -8.41
N ASN A 155 18.76 3.61 -8.57
CA ASN A 155 20.22 3.73 -8.58
C ASN A 155 20.75 4.53 -9.78
N GLU A 156 20.05 4.46 -10.92
CA GLU A 156 20.38 5.17 -12.16
C GLU A 156 19.62 6.50 -12.29
N ARG A 157 19.04 7.04 -11.21
CA ARG A 157 18.32 8.32 -11.26
C ARG A 157 19.24 9.42 -11.82
N PRO A 158 18.82 10.12 -12.90
CA PRO A 158 19.60 11.24 -13.44
C PRO A 158 19.62 12.41 -12.46
N ASN A 159 20.57 13.33 -12.62
CA ASN A 159 20.55 14.60 -11.90
C ASN A 159 19.32 15.43 -12.31
N LEU A 160 18.23 15.32 -11.54
CA LEU A 160 16.95 15.97 -11.82
C LEU A 160 17.08 17.49 -11.94
N LYS A 161 17.92 18.11 -11.11
CA LYS A 161 18.21 19.56 -11.18
C LYS A 161 18.83 19.99 -12.50
N GLY A 162 19.52 19.08 -13.20
CA GLY A 162 20.11 19.33 -14.51
C GLY A 162 19.16 19.11 -15.69
N LEU A 163 17.97 18.52 -15.47
CA LEU A 163 17.01 18.26 -16.53
C LEU A 163 16.17 19.52 -16.86
N SER A 164 15.62 19.60 -18.07
CA SER A 164 14.60 20.61 -18.42
C SER A 164 13.22 20.21 -17.87
N ASN A 165 12.27 21.14 -17.81
CA ASN A 165 10.90 20.85 -17.34
C ASN A 165 10.24 19.73 -18.13
N ARG A 166 10.39 19.74 -19.47
CA ARG A 166 9.90 18.65 -20.34
C ARG A 166 10.61 17.32 -20.08
N ALA A 167 11.92 17.35 -19.79
CA ALA A 167 12.66 16.13 -19.47
C ALA A 167 12.28 15.55 -18.10
N LEU A 168 11.88 16.38 -17.13
CA LEU A 168 11.33 15.91 -15.85
C LEU A 168 9.99 15.17 -16.04
N ILE A 169 9.08 15.73 -16.86
CA ILE A 169 7.81 15.08 -17.22
C ILE A 169 8.08 13.78 -17.97
N ALA A 170 8.98 13.81 -18.96
CA ALA A 170 9.35 12.61 -19.71
C ALA A 170 9.94 11.53 -18.79
N ARG A 171 10.76 11.90 -17.80
CA ARG A 171 11.26 10.97 -16.78
C ARG A 171 10.12 10.35 -15.98
N ALA A 172 9.22 11.15 -15.41
CA ALA A 172 8.08 10.65 -14.65
C ALA A 172 7.22 9.70 -15.50
N ARG A 173 6.83 10.09 -16.72
CA ARG A 173 6.07 9.23 -17.64
C ARG A 173 6.83 7.98 -18.09
N SER A 174 8.16 8.03 -18.17
CA SER A 174 8.95 6.87 -18.60
C SER A 174 9.03 5.76 -17.56
N VAL A 175 8.89 6.08 -16.26
CA VAL A 175 8.95 5.08 -15.19
C VAL A 175 7.58 4.51 -14.83
N MET A 176 6.49 5.28 -15.01
CA MET A 176 5.13 4.86 -14.64
C MET A 176 4.66 3.54 -15.26
N PRO A 177 4.96 3.20 -16.54
CA PRO A 177 4.56 1.91 -17.11
C PRO A 177 5.07 0.68 -16.36
N TYR A 178 6.18 0.80 -15.60
CA TYR A 178 6.70 -0.29 -14.78
C TYR A 178 5.81 -0.60 -13.58
N GLU A 179 4.97 0.34 -13.11
CA GLU A 179 3.94 0.05 -12.11
C GLU A 179 3.00 -1.06 -12.58
N ARG A 180 2.70 -1.13 -13.89
CA ARG A 180 1.82 -2.18 -14.42
C ARG A 180 2.46 -3.57 -14.27
N LEU A 181 3.77 -3.68 -14.40
CA LEU A 181 4.52 -4.93 -14.24
C LEU A 181 4.61 -5.30 -12.75
N ALA A 182 5.04 -4.36 -11.92
CA ALA A 182 5.19 -4.56 -10.48
C ALA A 182 3.85 -4.92 -9.81
N TRP A 183 2.75 -4.25 -10.17
CA TRP A 183 1.43 -4.57 -9.63
C TRP A 183 0.87 -5.92 -10.06
N ARG A 184 1.24 -6.40 -11.25
CA ARG A 184 0.85 -7.74 -11.69
C ARG A 184 1.45 -8.80 -10.76
N SER A 185 2.74 -8.68 -10.45
CA SER A 185 3.45 -9.62 -9.57
C SER A 185 3.06 -9.43 -8.09
N GLU A 186 2.90 -8.19 -7.64
CA GLU A 186 2.37 -7.84 -6.31
C GLU A 186 1.01 -8.50 -6.11
N GLN A 187 0.11 -8.38 -7.09
CA GLN A 187 -1.23 -8.94 -7.01
C GLN A 187 -1.21 -10.48 -6.91
N MET A 188 -0.33 -11.14 -7.65
CA MET A 188 -0.16 -12.59 -7.55
C MET A 188 0.39 -13.00 -6.19
N GLY A 189 1.35 -12.25 -5.63
CA GLY A 189 1.86 -12.43 -4.27
C GLY A 189 0.75 -12.27 -3.23
N SER A 190 0.02 -11.14 -3.30
CA SER A 190 -1.07 -10.76 -2.41
C SER A 190 -2.22 -11.76 -2.40
N SER A 191 -2.74 -12.15 -3.56
CA SER A 191 -3.89 -13.06 -3.66
C SER A 191 -3.60 -14.51 -3.27
N ASN A 192 -2.33 -14.90 -3.19
CA ASN A 192 -1.92 -16.26 -2.83
C ASN A 192 -1.30 -16.35 -1.43
N ALA A 193 -0.95 -15.23 -0.80
CA ALA A 193 -0.38 -15.18 0.56
C ALA A 193 -1.27 -15.83 1.64
N ALA A 194 -2.59 -15.87 1.43
CA ALA A 194 -3.52 -16.47 2.38
C ALA A 194 -3.68 -18.00 2.26
N LEU A 195 -3.21 -18.62 1.17
CA LEU A 195 -3.43 -20.05 0.93
C LEU A 195 -2.61 -20.94 1.88
N GLY A 196 -1.32 -20.64 2.06
CA GLY A 196 -0.46 -21.36 3.01
C GLY A 196 -1.01 -21.37 4.43
N PRO A 197 -1.37 -20.19 5.00
CA PRO A 197 -2.02 -20.09 6.31
C PRO A 197 -3.35 -20.86 6.39
N ALA A 198 -4.19 -20.80 5.36
CA ALA A 198 -5.47 -21.52 5.34
C ALA A 198 -5.26 -23.05 5.36
N VAL A 199 -4.35 -23.58 4.56
CA VAL A 199 -4.00 -25.01 4.55
C VAL A 199 -3.42 -25.46 5.89
N ALA A 200 -2.50 -24.67 6.44
CA ALA A 200 -1.92 -24.94 7.76
C ALA A 200 -3.00 -24.91 8.87
N GLY A 201 -3.96 -23.98 8.80
CA GLY A 201 -5.04 -23.84 9.78
C GLY A 201 -6.00 -25.02 9.78
N MET A 202 -6.37 -25.52 8.59
CA MET A 202 -7.19 -26.72 8.45
C MET A 202 -6.54 -27.95 9.08
N MET A 203 -5.21 -28.07 9.02
CA MET A 203 -4.47 -29.19 9.64
C MET A 203 -4.40 -29.08 11.18
N LEU A 204 -4.56 -27.88 11.74
CA LEU A 204 -4.45 -27.64 13.19
C LEU A 204 -5.78 -27.69 13.93
N GLY A 205 -6.92 -27.46 13.28
CA GLY A 205 -8.22 -27.44 13.92
C GLY A 205 -8.25 -26.46 15.11
N ASP A 206 -8.55 -26.95 16.32
CA ASP A 206 -8.60 -26.14 17.55
C ASP A 206 -7.27 -25.43 17.89
N LYS A 207 -6.15 -25.92 17.35
CA LYS A 207 -4.81 -25.31 17.50
C LYS A 207 -4.53 -24.19 16.50
N ALA A 208 -5.47 -23.81 15.62
CA ALA A 208 -5.25 -22.80 14.58
C ALA A 208 -4.81 -21.43 15.14
N HIS A 209 -5.13 -21.13 16.39
CA HIS A 209 -4.65 -19.92 17.09
C HIS A 209 -3.11 -19.83 17.18
N LEU A 210 -2.39 -20.96 17.12
CA LEU A 210 -0.92 -20.99 17.13
C LEU A 210 -0.31 -20.39 15.85
N LEU A 211 -1.07 -20.32 14.74
CA LEU A 211 -0.56 -19.80 13.47
C LEU A 211 -0.10 -18.34 13.56
N VAL A 212 -0.76 -17.53 14.40
CA VAL A 212 -0.38 -16.13 14.61
C VAL A 212 1.05 -16.04 15.13
N THR A 213 1.41 -16.90 16.08
CA THR A 213 2.78 -16.97 16.62
C THR A 213 3.75 -17.62 15.64
N ILE A 214 3.33 -18.67 14.91
CA ILE A 214 4.20 -19.43 14.00
C ILE A 214 4.62 -18.61 12.77
N LEU A 215 3.65 -17.90 12.18
CA LEU A 215 3.88 -17.04 11.03
C LEU A 215 4.47 -15.69 11.45
N GLY A 216 4.29 -15.33 12.71
CA GLY A 216 4.75 -14.07 13.27
C GLY A 216 4.00 -12.85 12.76
N HIS A 217 4.44 -11.69 13.23
CA HIS A 217 4.04 -10.42 12.63
C HIS A 217 4.79 -10.24 11.32
N ALA A 218 4.23 -9.50 10.36
CA ALA A 218 4.77 -9.27 9.01
C ALA A 218 6.18 -8.61 8.95
N GLY A 219 6.91 -8.53 10.07
CA GLY A 219 8.25 -7.99 10.22
C GLY A 219 9.41 -8.97 10.02
N GLU A 220 9.18 -10.13 9.41
CA GLU A 220 10.27 -11.04 8.95
C GLU A 220 10.55 -10.92 7.45
N VAL A 221 10.12 -9.81 6.83
CA VAL A 221 10.16 -9.55 5.39
C VAL A 221 10.87 -8.22 5.09
N GLU A 222 11.17 -7.91 3.83
CA GLU A 222 11.80 -6.65 3.37
C GLU A 222 11.26 -5.38 4.06
N SER A 223 9.98 -5.39 4.45
CA SER A 223 9.31 -4.33 5.23
C SER A 223 9.95 -4.01 6.59
N ALA A 224 10.72 -4.92 7.18
CA ALA A 224 11.39 -4.73 8.46
C ALA A 224 12.77 -4.07 8.35
N ALA A 225 13.45 -4.19 7.21
CA ALA A 225 14.78 -3.62 7.01
C ALA A 225 14.85 -2.12 7.34
N PRO A 226 13.88 -1.27 6.95
CA PRO A 226 13.81 0.11 7.39
C PRO A 226 13.79 0.28 8.92
N THR A 227 13.05 -0.56 9.65
CA THR A 227 12.96 -0.50 11.12
C THR A 227 14.31 -0.79 11.77
N TYR A 228 15.04 -1.80 11.29
CA TYR A 228 16.39 -2.10 11.76
C TYR A 228 17.36 -0.95 11.48
N ALA A 229 17.27 -0.33 10.30
CA ALA A 229 18.12 0.80 9.93
C ALA A 229 17.84 2.06 10.76
N VAL A 230 16.55 2.39 11.00
CA VAL A 230 16.17 3.49 11.90
C VAL A 230 16.65 3.22 13.34
N TRP A 231 16.57 1.96 13.81
CA TRP A 231 17.11 1.59 15.11
C TRP A 231 18.61 1.84 15.19
N ALA A 232 19.40 1.39 14.21
CA ALA A 232 20.83 1.62 14.15
C ALA A 232 21.18 3.11 14.17
N LEU A 233 20.50 3.93 13.34
CA LEU A 233 20.65 5.39 13.34
C LEU A 233 20.35 6.00 14.71
N SER A 234 19.34 5.50 15.41
CA SER A 234 18.98 5.98 16.75
C SER A 234 20.10 5.74 17.78
N ARG A 235 20.87 4.65 17.62
CA ARG A 235 22.03 4.35 18.47
C ARG A 235 23.21 5.24 18.13
N THR A 236 23.50 5.45 16.84
CA THR A 236 24.52 6.44 16.41
C THR A 236 24.20 7.81 16.97
N LEU A 237 22.94 8.26 16.85
CA LEU A 237 22.48 9.53 17.38
C LEU A 237 22.65 9.63 18.91
N ARG A 238 22.24 8.61 19.67
CA ARG A 238 22.40 8.59 21.14
C ARG A 238 23.88 8.71 21.54
N ASN A 239 24.80 8.18 20.73
CA ASN A 239 26.24 8.21 20.99
C ASN A 239 26.94 9.47 20.45
N ASP A 240 26.21 10.41 19.84
CA ASP A 240 26.70 11.72 19.40
C ASP A 240 26.06 12.83 20.27
N PRO A 241 26.74 13.30 21.32
CA PRO A 241 26.18 14.31 22.23
C PRO A 241 25.82 15.62 21.54
N LYS A 242 26.58 16.03 20.51
CA LYS A 242 26.34 17.29 19.79
C LYS A 242 25.06 17.19 18.97
N THR A 243 24.90 16.11 18.21
CA THR A 243 23.71 15.89 17.39
C THR A 243 22.50 15.58 18.27
N SER A 244 22.65 14.81 19.36
CA SER A 244 21.57 14.60 20.34
C SER A 244 21.05 15.92 20.93
N ALA A 245 21.95 16.84 21.32
CA ALA A 245 21.55 18.15 21.84
C ALA A 245 20.82 19.02 20.81
N LEU A 246 21.05 18.81 19.51
CA LEU A 246 20.27 19.45 18.44
C LEU A 246 18.85 18.87 18.38
N PHE A 247 18.70 17.54 18.49
CA PHE A 247 17.39 16.89 18.54
C PHE A 247 16.59 17.29 19.78
N ASP A 248 17.25 17.51 20.92
CA ASP A 248 16.61 18.00 22.16
C ASP A 248 16.02 19.42 22.00
N GLN A 249 16.47 20.20 21.01
CA GLN A 249 15.89 21.50 20.65
C GLN A 249 14.63 21.37 19.77
N GLY A 250 14.28 20.14 19.37
CA GLY A 250 13.11 19.81 18.57
C GLY A 250 13.39 19.70 17.07
N LEU A 251 12.50 18.99 16.35
CA LEU A 251 12.68 18.67 14.94
C LEU A 251 12.82 19.89 14.02
N ALA A 252 12.22 21.03 14.35
CA ALA A 252 12.38 22.26 13.57
C ALA A 252 13.85 22.75 13.56
N ALA A 253 14.58 22.59 14.68
CA ALA A 253 16.00 22.92 14.74
C ALA A 253 16.84 21.92 13.92
N VAL A 254 16.47 20.64 13.96
CA VAL A 254 17.09 19.57 13.16
C VAL A 254 16.90 19.84 11.67
N GLU A 255 15.69 20.16 11.23
CA GLU A 255 15.36 20.51 9.84
C GLU A 255 16.16 21.71 9.34
N ALA A 256 16.29 22.76 10.17
CA ALA A 256 17.04 23.96 9.81
C ALA A 256 18.55 23.69 9.65
N ALA A 257 19.10 22.76 10.45
CA ALA A 257 20.52 22.41 10.40
C ALA A 257 20.86 21.41 9.28
N TYR A 258 19.92 20.53 8.93
CA TYR A 258 20.11 19.41 8.00
C TYR A 258 20.84 19.78 6.69
N PRO A 259 20.52 20.89 5.98
CA PRO A 259 21.16 21.22 4.70
C PRO A 259 22.68 21.43 4.77
N THR A 260 23.23 21.67 5.96
CA THR A 260 24.67 21.92 6.19
C THR A 260 25.29 20.94 7.20
N ALA A 261 24.51 19.96 7.63
CA ALA A 261 24.90 19.02 8.66
C ALA A 261 25.98 18.06 8.15
N HIS A 262 26.92 17.72 9.03
CA HIS A 262 28.08 16.88 8.73
C HIS A 262 28.45 16.05 9.95
N GLY A 263 29.11 14.92 9.71
CA GLY A 263 29.48 13.96 10.74
C GLY A 263 28.85 12.59 10.48
N GLN A 264 29.24 11.60 11.29
CA GLN A 264 28.89 10.21 11.08
C GLN A 264 27.38 9.98 10.95
N PHE A 265 26.59 10.50 11.90
CA PHE A 265 25.13 10.36 11.88
C PHE A 265 24.51 10.87 10.56
N TRP A 266 24.95 12.02 10.07
CA TRP A 266 24.39 12.63 8.87
C TRP A 266 24.80 11.89 7.59
N SER A 267 26.01 11.34 7.55
CA SER A 267 26.44 10.45 6.47
C SER A 267 25.63 9.14 6.45
N GLU A 268 25.42 8.52 7.62
CA GLU A 268 24.61 7.31 7.76
C GLU A 268 23.13 7.59 7.41
N PHE A 269 22.60 8.74 7.83
CA PHE A 269 21.24 9.16 7.46
C PHE A 269 21.12 9.42 5.95
N GLY A 270 22.14 9.99 5.31
CA GLY A 270 22.20 10.12 3.86
C GLY A 270 22.15 8.76 3.14
N ALA A 271 22.89 7.76 3.63
CA ALA A 271 22.84 6.40 3.12
C ALA A 271 21.45 5.77 3.33
N PHE A 272 20.85 5.97 4.51
CA PHE A 272 19.48 5.52 4.80
C PHE A 272 18.44 6.14 3.84
N ILE A 273 18.54 7.45 3.54
CA ILE A 273 17.65 8.08 2.56
C ILE A 273 17.92 7.55 1.15
N SER A 274 19.17 7.30 0.78
CA SER A 274 19.48 6.67 -0.51
C SER A 274 18.82 5.29 -0.63
N GLU A 275 18.89 4.47 0.42
CA GLU A 275 18.35 3.11 0.41
C GLU A 275 16.82 3.10 0.57
N PHE A 276 16.29 3.71 1.62
CA PHE A 276 14.88 3.60 2.04
C PHE A 276 14.06 4.87 1.86
N GLY A 277 14.63 5.94 1.31
CA GLY A 277 13.95 7.24 1.18
C GLY A 277 12.65 7.21 0.39
N TYR A 278 12.41 6.16 -0.41
CA TYR A 278 11.15 5.95 -1.13
C TYR A 278 9.96 5.62 -0.22
N ARG A 279 10.20 5.21 1.04
CA ARG A 279 9.18 4.90 2.04
C ARG A 279 8.60 6.17 2.69
N GLY A 280 7.47 6.06 3.36
CA GLY A 280 6.74 7.15 4.02
C GLY A 280 5.37 6.71 4.54
N PRO A 281 4.56 7.63 5.10
CA PRO A 281 3.14 7.38 5.35
C PRO A 281 2.33 7.46 4.05
N SER A 282 1.27 6.64 3.92
CA SER A 282 0.35 6.68 2.76
C SER A 282 1.06 6.62 1.39
N GLU A 283 2.00 5.68 1.25
CA GLU A 283 2.98 5.62 0.16
C GLU A 283 2.37 5.38 -1.23
N TRP A 284 1.13 4.91 -1.27
CA TRP A 284 0.40 4.53 -2.47
C TRP A 284 -0.12 5.69 -3.30
N ASP A 285 -0.04 6.93 -2.81
CA ASP A 285 -0.33 8.11 -3.62
C ASP A 285 0.97 8.76 -4.10
N LEU A 286 1.05 9.05 -5.39
CA LEU A 286 2.17 9.79 -5.98
C LEU A 286 2.38 11.14 -5.28
N GLY A 287 1.30 11.76 -4.82
CA GLY A 287 1.29 13.08 -4.19
C GLY A 287 1.51 13.11 -2.67
N THR A 288 1.83 12.00 -2.00
CA THR A 288 2.21 12.00 -0.57
C THR A 288 3.70 12.23 -0.36
N ASP A 289 4.09 12.56 0.88
CA ASP A 289 5.49 12.75 1.25
C ASP A 289 6.16 11.38 1.49
N SER A 290 7.37 11.21 0.93
CA SER A 290 8.29 10.13 1.30
C SER A 290 9.35 10.66 2.28
N TRP A 291 10.13 9.78 2.89
CA TRP A 291 11.30 10.15 3.70
C TRP A 291 12.33 10.92 2.88
N GLU A 292 12.41 10.67 1.57
CA GLU A 292 13.26 11.43 0.68
C GLU A 292 12.73 12.84 0.39
N SER A 293 11.43 12.99 0.13
CA SER A 293 10.83 14.32 -0.11
C SER A 293 10.66 15.14 1.17
N LYS A 294 10.52 14.47 2.32
CA LYS A 294 10.37 15.08 3.64
C LYS A 294 11.17 14.31 4.70
N PRO A 295 12.50 14.54 4.77
CA PRO A 295 13.41 13.83 5.68
C PRO A 295 13.03 13.91 7.16
N SER A 296 12.30 14.94 7.59
CA SER A 296 11.84 15.07 8.97
C SER A 296 10.91 13.95 9.42
N LEU A 297 10.20 13.28 8.52
CA LEU A 297 9.40 12.11 8.84
C LEU A 297 10.29 10.96 9.36
N ALA A 298 11.43 10.70 8.72
CA ALA A 298 12.37 9.69 9.17
C ALA A 298 13.14 10.15 10.42
N LEU A 299 13.57 11.42 10.47
CA LEU A 299 14.26 11.99 11.63
C LEU A 299 13.38 11.93 12.88
N ALA A 300 12.06 12.14 12.74
CA ALA A 300 11.11 11.96 13.84
C ALA A 300 11.10 10.52 14.38
N LEU A 301 11.14 9.51 13.49
CA LEU A 301 11.20 8.11 13.92
C LEU A 301 12.52 7.80 14.65
N VAL A 302 13.65 8.31 14.14
CA VAL A 302 14.95 8.18 14.78
C VAL A 302 14.95 8.85 16.17
N ASP A 303 14.38 10.06 16.28
CA ASP A 303 14.26 10.78 17.55
C ASP A 303 13.43 10.00 18.58
N ARG A 304 12.32 9.38 18.16
CA ARG A 304 11.52 8.54 19.04
C ARG A 304 12.27 7.27 19.46
N MET A 305 12.89 6.56 18.52
CA MET A 305 13.64 5.33 18.82
C MET A 305 14.86 5.59 19.71
N ARG A 306 15.46 6.79 19.66
CA ARG A 306 16.63 7.11 20.50
C ARG A 306 16.28 7.12 21.99
N GLN A 307 15.00 7.21 22.35
CA GLN A 307 14.51 7.23 23.74
C GLN A 307 14.22 5.83 24.31
N LEU A 308 14.12 4.80 23.46
CA LEU A 308 13.77 3.43 23.89
C LEU A 308 14.98 2.66 24.45
N GLY A 309 14.77 1.78 25.42
CA GLY A 309 15.82 0.90 25.95
C GLY A 309 16.23 -0.19 24.95
N ASP A 310 17.39 -0.81 25.13
CA ASP A 310 17.91 -1.80 24.17
C ASP A 310 17.06 -3.08 24.11
N GLU A 311 16.28 -3.35 25.16
CA GLU A 311 15.26 -4.40 25.23
C GLU A 311 14.11 -4.20 24.22
N ASP A 312 13.86 -2.95 23.80
CA ASP A 312 12.86 -2.63 22.78
C ASP A 312 13.37 -2.79 21.34
N SER A 313 14.65 -3.11 21.17
CA SER A 313 15.27 -3.23 19.86
C SER A 313 14.55 -4.27 18.99
N PRO A 314 14.48 -4.08 17.67
CA PRO A 314 13.91 -5.07 16.77
C PRO A 314 14.66 -6.41 16.86
N HIS A 315 15.96 -6.41 17.17
CA HIS A 315 16.74 -7.62 17.43
C HIS A 315 16.28 -8.37 18.68
N ALA A 316 16.06 -7.67 19.80
CA ALA A 316 15.60 -8.28 21.06
C ALA A 316 14.18 -8.84 20.90
N LYS A 317 13.28 -8.10 20.25
CA LYS A 317 11.92 -8.55 19.93
C LYS A 317 11.92 -9.78 19.03
N GLN A 318 12.78 -9.81 18.02
CA GLN A 318 12.93 -10.96 17.14
C GLN A 318 13.46 -12.21 17.88
N ALA A 319 14.45 -12.05 18.76
CA ALA A 319 14.97 -13.16 19.56
C ALA A 319 13.89 -13.75 20.50
N ALA A 320 13.09 -12.90 21.14
CA ALA A 320 11.97 -13.35 21.96
C ALA A 320 10.89 -14.07 21.14
N HIS A 321 10.60 -13.55 19.94
CA HIS A 321 9.63 -14.14 19.02
C HIS A 321 10.07 -15.52 18.50
N ALA A 322 11.35 -15.70 18.17
CA ALA A 322 11.89 -16.98 17.72
C ALA A 322 11.65 -18.10 18.74
N GLY A 323 11.92 -17.85 20.03
CA GLY A 323 11.67 -18.82 21.08
C GLY A 323 10.17 -19.15 21.27
N ALA A 324 9.28 -18.18 21.05
CA ALA A 324 7.84 -18.43 21.06
C ALA A 324 7.38 -19.24 19.84
N THR A 325 7.95 -18.95 18.66
CA THR A 325 7.71 -19.67 17.41
C THR A 325 8.10 -21.15 17.53
N ASP A 326 9.26 -21.45 18.11
CA ASP A 326 9.72 -22.84 18.29
C ASP A 326 8.77 -23.64 19.18
N ARG A 327 8.29 -23.05 20.29
CA ARG A 327 7.30 -23.68 21.17
C ARG A 327 5.97 -23.89 20.46
N ALA A 328 5.48 -22.88 19.76
CA ALA A 328 4.22 -22.97 19.01
C ALA A 328 4.31 -24.01 17.89
N MET A 329 5.45 -24.11 17.19
CA MET A 329 5.70 -25.15 16.19
C MET A 329 5.69 -26.55 16.80
N ALA A 330 6.37 -26.76 17.93
CA ALA A 330 6.38 -28.05 18.61
C ALA A 330 4.98 -28.47 19.10
N GLU A 331 4.20 -27.53 19.62
CA GLU A 331 2.82 -27.77 20.05
C GLU A 331 1.89 -28.06 18.87
N ALA A 332 2.05 -27.31 17.77
CA ALA A 332 1.30 -27.49 16.54
C ALA A 332 1.51 -28.88 15.94
N THR A 333 2.75 -29.37 15.88
CA THR A 333 3.08 -30.67 15.28
C THR A 333 2.93 -31.85 16.25
N ALA A 334 2.67 -31.59 17.54
CA ALA A 334 2.50 -32.65 18.54
C ALA A 334 1.33 -33.58 18.17
N GLY A 335 1.64 -34.86 17.94
CA GLY A 335 0.68 -35.90 17.59
C GLY A 335 0.41 -36.07 16.10
N MET A 336 1.02 -35.25 15.24
CA MET A 336 0.98 -35.45 13.79
C MET A 336 1.85 -36.65 13.39
N ASP A 337 1.43 -37.40 12.38
CA ASP A 337 2.32 -38.34 11.70
C ASP A 337 3.31 -37.59 10.79
N ALA A 338 4.34 -38.30 10.33
CA ALA A 338 5.42 -37.69 9.54
C ALA A 338 4.92 -37.03 8.23
N ALA A 339 3.87 -37.59 7.61
CA ALA A 339 3.33 -37.06 6.36
C ALA A 339 2.56 -35.75 6.60
N THR A 340 1.72 -35.72 7.64
CA THR A 340 0.95 -34.56 8.05
C THR A 340 1.86 -33.44 8.53
N GLU A 341 2.88 -33.75 9.35
CA GLU A 341 3.86 -32.77 9.79
C GLU A 341 4.64 -32.18 8.61
N SER A 342 5.04 -33.01 7.63
CA SER A 342 5.73 -32.55 6.43
C SER A 342 4.84 -31.60 5.60
N ALA A 343 3.57 -31.94 5.41
CA ALA A 343 2.62 -31.09 4.70
C ALA A 343 2.36 -29.76 5.43
N PHE A 344 2.21 -29.80 6.76
CA PHE A 344 2.06 -28.61 7.60
C PHE A 344 3.27 -27.67 7.48
N ARG A 345 4.49 -28.20 7.61
CA ARG A 345 5.72 -27.41 7.46
C ARG A 345 5.86 -26.84 6.04
N GLY A 346 5.43 -27.58 5.02
CA GLY A 346 5.35 -27.09 3.64
C GLY A 346 4.40 -25.89 3.49
N ALA A 347 3.22 -25.96 4.11
CA ALA A 347 2.25 -24.86 4.11
C ALA A 347 2.76 -23.60 4.84
N ILE A 348 3.44 -23.76 5.98
CA ILE A 348 4.12 -22.66 6.69
C ILE A 348 5.23 -22.05 5.82
N ALA A 349 6.02 -22.87 5.14
CA ALA A 349 7.07 -22.37 4.25
C ALA A 349 6.48 -21.59 3.06
N SER A 350 5.38 -22.07 2.47
CA SER A 350 4.63 -21.34 1.43
C SER A 350 4.13 -19.98 1.92
N ALA A 351 3.49 -19.96 3.11
CA ALA A 351 3.01 -18.73 3.74
C ALA A 351 4.11 -17.68 3.87
N ARG A 352 5.30 -18.07 4.37
CA ARG A 352 6.46 -17.17 4.52
C ARG A 352 6.97 -16.66 3.18
N ARG A 353 7.05 -17.51 2.15
CA ARG A 353 7.52 -17.10 0.81
C ARG A 353 6.58 -16.10 0.14
N PHE A 354 5.26 -16.34 0.16
CA PHE A 354 4.31 -15.42 -0.44
C PHE A 354 4.15 -14.12 0.36
N ALA A 355 4.28 -14.16 1.70
CA ALA A 355 4.42 -12.93 2.48
C ALA A 355 5.68 -12.17 2.04
N GLY A 356 6.80 -12.89 1.88
CA GLY A 356 8.03 -12.47 1.20
C GLY A 356 7.79 -11.65 -0.06
N TRP A 357 7.33 -12.35 -1.09
CA TRP A 357 7.11 -11.80 -2.43
C TRP A 357 6.07 -10.69 -2.48
N ARG A 358 5.09 -10.70 -1.59
CA ARG A 358 4.12 -9.59 -1.48
C ARG A 358 4.80 -8.30 -1.02
N GLU A 359 5.61 -8.35 0.04
CA GLU A 359 6.30 -7.15 0.52
C GLU A 359 7.34 -6.66 -0.49
N SER A 360 8.01 -7.58 -1.18
CA SER A 360 8.89 -7.32 -2.33
C SER A 360 8.20 -6.61 -3.48
N GLY A 361 7.04 -7.14 -3.91
CA GLY A 361 6.23 -6.53 -4.96
C GLY A 361 5.78 -5.13 -4.57
N LYS A 362 5.31 -4.94 -3.33
CA LYS A 362 4.97 -3.62 -2.79
C LYS A 362 6.18 -2.68 -2.80
N SER A 363 7.33 -3.13 -2.31
CA SER A 363 8.56 -2.33 -2.26
C SER A 363 8.94 -1.81 -3.66
N SER A 364 8.87 -2.70 -4.66
CA SER A 364 9.13 -2.36 -6.07
C SER A 364 8.16 -1.31 -6.60
N CYS A 365 6.86 -1.44 -6.35
CA CYS A 365 5.86 -0.43 -6.72
C CYS A 365 6.18 0.93 -6.07
N ILE A 366 6.41 0.98 -4.75
CA ILE A 366 6.66 2.25 -4.06
C ILE A 366 7.97 2.92 -4.53
N LYS A 367 9.02 2.14 -4.83
CA LYS A 367 10.27 2.65 -5.42
C LYS A 367 9.98 3.32 -6.77
N ILE A 368 9.30 2.63 -7.69
CA ILE A 368 8.95 3.16 -9.03
C ILE A 368 8.15 4.46 -8.90
N MET A 369 7.12 4.47 -8.06
CA MET A 369 6.29 5.65 -7.81
C MET A 369 7.12 6.84 -7.29
N ASN A 370 8.04 6.58 -6.37
CA ASN A 370 8.89 7.62 -5.81
C ASN A 370 9.84 8.26 -6.84
N GLU A 371 10.29 7.50 -7.83
CA GLU A 371 11.17 8.03 -8.89
C GLU A 371 10.44 9.02 -9.81
N ALA A 372 9.14 8.81 -10.06
CA ALA A 372 8.29 9.83 -10.68
C ALA A 372 8.02 11.01 -9.74
N ARG A 373 7.71 10.73 -8.46
CA ARG A 373 7.47 11.76 -7.42
C ARG A 373 8.60 12.77 -7.34
N MET A 374 9.85 12.31 -7.30
CA MET A 374 11.01 13.20 -7.19
C MET A 374 11.22 14.07 -8.44
N ALA A 375 10.96 13.54 -9.64
CA ALA A 375 11.01 14.33 -10.88
C ALA A 375 9.91 15.39 -10.92
N LEU A 376 8.69 15.05 -10.48
CA LEU A 376 7.56 15.96 -10.42
C LEU A 376 7.72 17.04 -9.33
N LEU A 377 8.32 16.70 -8.19
CA LEU A 377 8.66 17.67 -7.15
C LEU A 377 9.67 18.70 -7.62
N GLU A 378 10.73 18.27 -8.30
CA GLU A 378 11.71 19.18 -8.91
C GLU A 378 11.02 20.14 -9.91
N LEU A 379 10.09 19.63 -10.72
CA LEU A 379 9.28 20.49 -11.59
C LEU A 379 8.42 21.47 -10.77
N GLY A 380 7.76 20.97 -9.72
CA GLY A 380 6.96 21.79 -8.80
C GLY A 380 7.73 22.96 -8.22
N TYR A 381 8.96 22.73 -7.72
CA TYR A 381 9.82 23.80 -7.18
C TYR A 381 10.14 24.89 -8.20
N ARG A 382 10.34 24.51 -9.46
CA ARG A 382 10.60 25.49 -10.54
C ARG A 382 9.36 26.29 -10.88
N LEU A 383 8.22 25.61 -11.00
CA LEU A 383 6.94 26.26 -11.30
C LEU A 383 6.48 27.17 -10.16
N GLU A 384 6.79 26.85 -8.90
CA GLU A 384 6.61 27.77 -7.77
C GLU A 384 7.52 29.00 -7.90
N ALA A 385 8.81 28.80 -8.17
CA ALA A 385 9.77 29.90 -8.33
C ALA A 385 9.38 30.85 -9.48
N ASP A 386 8.83 30.31 -10.56
CA ASP A 386 8.33 31.07 -11.72
C ASP A 386 6.92 31.66 -11.50
N GLY A 387 6.28 31.39 -10.35
CA GLY A 387 4.95 31.88 -10.01
C GLY A 387 3.80 31.19 -10.75
N VAL A 388 4.06 30.10 -11.48
CA VAL A 388 3.08 29.27 -12.19
C VAL A 388 2.23 28.45 -11.21
N LEU A 389 2.83 28.00 -10.10
CA LEU A 389 2.13 27.36 -8.97
C LEU A 389 2.21 28.26 -7.73
N ASP A 390 1.35 27.99 -6.73
CA ASP A 390 1.41 28.69 -5.43
C ASP A 390 2.48 28.12 -4.50
N TYR A 391 2.72 26.81 -4.60
CA TYR A 391 3.74 26.07 -3.85
C TYR A 391 4.08 24.79 -4.61
N ALA A 392 5.29 24.26 -4.44
CA ALA A 392 5.81 23.17 -5.27
C ALA A 392 4.91 21.94 -5.35
N ARG A 393 4.39 21.47 -4.21
CA ARG A 393 3.55 20.26 -4.15
C ARG A 393 2.18 20.42 -4.80
N GLN A 394 1.77 21.64 -5.16
CA GLN A 394 0.54 21.88 -5.92
C GLN A 394 0.56 21.19 -7.29
N ILE A 395 1.75 20.78 -7.79
CA ILE A 395 1.92 19.97 -9.00
C ILE A 395 1.08 18.69 -8.97
N PHE A 396 0.88 18.06 -7.80
CA PHE A 396 0.11 16.81 -7.68
C PHE A 396 -1.40 17.02 -7.79
N ILE A 397 -1.87 18.27 -7.78
CA ILE A 397 -3.26 18.63 -8.05
C ILE A 397 -3.52 18.74 -9.56
N ALA A 398 -2.48 18.85 -10.39
CA ALA A 398 -2.65 18.79 -11.85
C ALA A 398 -3.15 17.41 -12.31
N LEU A 399 -3.72 17.35 -13.51
CA LEU A 399 -3.90 16.09 -14.24
C LEU A 399 -2.67 15.82 -15.13
N ASP A 400 -2.39 14.55 -15.46
CA ASP A 400 -1.25 14.20 -16.33
C ASP A 400 -1.28 14.96 -17.68
N GLU A 401 -2.46 15.15 -18.26
CA GLU A 401 -2.66 15.90 -19.52
C GLU A 401 -2.30 17.40 -19.42
N GLU A 402 -2.26 17.95 -18.21
CA GLU A 402 -1.96 19.37 -17.96
C GLU A 402 -0.45 19.64 -17.79
N LEU A 403 0.35 18.59 -17.56
CA LEU A 403 1.78 18.73 -17.25
C LEU A 403 2.56 19.43 -18.37
N ASP A 404 2.26 19.11 -19.64
CA ASP A 404 2.96 19.71 -20.78
C ASP A 404 2.67 21.21 -20.89
N ALA A 405 1.43 21.64 -20.59
CA ALA A 405 1.07 23.05 -20.56
C ALA A 405 1.77 23.78 -19.40
N LEU A 406 1.84 23.16 -18.22
CA LEU A 406 2.57 23.70 -17.07
C LEU A 406 4.06 23.89 -17.38
N ALA A 407 4.70 22.94 -18.07
CA ALA A 407 6.11 23.04 -18.43
C ALA A 407 6.44 24.21 -19.40
N LEU A 408 5.44 24.77 -20.08
CA LEU A 408 5.60 25.90 -21.00
C LEU A 408 5.42 27.27 -20.32
N GLY A 409 4.95 27.32 -19.07
CA GLY A 409 4.92 28.55 -18.24
C GLY A 409 3.83 29.59 -18.56
N GLY A 410 2.96 29.38 -19.56
CA GLY A 410 1.89 30.33 -19.91
C GLY A 410 0.51 29.86 -19.44
N THR A 411 0.10 30.21 -18.21
CA THR A 411 -0.95 29.41 -17.54
C THR A 411 -1.78 30.12 -16.45
N ASP A 412 -2.01 31.44 -16.47
CA ASP A 412 -2.88 32.09 -15.44
C ASP A 412 -4.25 31.40 -15.29
N SER A 413 -4.83 30.95 -16.40
CA SER A 413 -6.08 30.16 -16.39
C SER A 413 -5.92 28.78 -15.75
N LEU A 414 -4.80 28.10 -15.98
CA LEU A 414 -4.53 26.77 -15.42
C LEU A 414 -4.13 26.86 -13.94
N LYS A 415 -3.43 27.91 -13.51
CA LYS A 415 -3.20 28.20 -12.09
C LYS A 415 -4.51 28.39 -11.34
N ALA A 416 -5.44 29.18 -11.90
CA ALA A 416 -6.78 29.34 -11.33
C ALA A 416 -7.55 28.01 -11.29
N THR A 417 -7.44 27.19 -12.34
CA THR A 417 -8.05 25.85 -12.41
C THR A 417 -7.50 24.91 -11.33
N ILE A 418 -6.18 24.86 -11.16
CA ILE A 418 -5.51 24.04 -10.15
C ILE A 418 -5.92 24.48 -8.74
N ARG A 419 -5.98 25.80 -8.46
CA ARG A 419 -6.47 26.32 -7.17
C ARG A 419 -7.90 25.90 -6.87
N ALA A 420 -8.80 26.02 -7.85
CA ALA A 420 -10.20 25.60 -7.69
C ALA A 420 -10.31 24.09 -7.43
N ARG A 421 -9.52 23.29 -8.15
CA ARG A 421 -9.46 21.84 -7.96
C ARG A 421 -8.86 21.45 -6.61
N GLU A 422 -7.82 22.15 -6.15
CA GLU A 422 -7.22 21.92 -4.83
C GLU A 422 -8.24 22.16 -3.72
N LYS A 423 -9.03 23.24 -3.85
CA LYS A 423 -10.13 23.51 -2.92
C LYS A 423 -11.14 22.36 -2.92
N GLY A 424 -11.59 21.91 -4.09
CA GLY A 424 -12.52 20.78 -4.19
C GLY A 424 -11.93 19.48 -3.63
N TRP A 425 -10.65 19.20 -3.90
CA TRP A 425 -9.95 18.04 -3.35
C TRP A 425 -9.89 18.09 -1.83
N LYS A 426 -9.56 19.25 -1.23
CA LYS A 426 -9.59 19.45 0.23
C LYS A 426 -10.99 19.30 0.81
N GLU A 427 -12.04 19.71 0.10
CA GLU A 427 -13.42 19.51 0.56
C GLU A 427 -13.79 18.02 0.67
N LEU A 428 -13.15 17.13 -0.12
CA LEU A 428 -13.34 15.67 0.00
C LEU A 428 -12.83 15.11 1.33
N TRP A 429 -11.75 15.68 1.88
CA TRP A 429 -11.17 15.23 3.16
C TRP A 429 -12.16 15.36 4.33
N GLU A 430 -13.09 16.30 4.19
CA GLU A 430 -14.13 16.58 5.18
C GLU A 430 -15.32 15.61 5.08
N LEU A 431 -15.36 14.72 4.09
CA LEU A 431 -16.48 13.79 3.88
C LEU A 431 -16.31 12.52 4.71
N GLU A 432 -17.42 12.06 5.29
CA GLU A 432 -17.54 10.71 5.81
C GLU A 432 -18.12 9.82 4.70
N VAL A 433 -17.21 9.14 3.98
CA VAL A 433 -17.58 8.29 2.85
C VAL A 433 -18.04 6.89 3.31
N PRO A 434 -19.00 6.25 2.62
CA PRO A 434 -19.49 4.93 3.01
C PRO A 434 -18.39 3.87 3.01
N MET A 435 -18.38 3.00 4.02
CA MET A 435 -17.44 1.87 4.06
C MET A 435 -17.69 0.85 2.93
N PHE A 436 -18.95 0.68 2.53
CA PHE A 436 -19.36 -0.16 1.40
C PHE A 436 -20.23 0.63 0.43
N ILE A 437 -20.08 0.34 -0.86
CA ILE A 437 -20.93 0.87 -1.93
C ILE A 437 -21.41 -0.32 -2.76
N ASP A 438 -22.73 -0.46 -2.87
CA ASP A 438 -23.39 -1.44 -3.74
C ASP A 438 -23.99 -0.67 -4.93
N THR A 439 -23.25 -0.64 -6.05
CA THR A 439 -23.59 0.18 -7.21
C THR A 439 -24.90 -0.26 -7.87
N SER A 440 -25.35 -1.50 -7.63
CA SER A 440 -26.64 -2.00 -8.12
C SER A 440 -27.85 -1.27 -7.51
N LYS A 441 -27.65 -0.64 -6.34
CA LYS A 441 -28.66 0.17 -5.63
C LYS A 441 -28.54 1.67 -5.90
N GLY A 442 -27.62 2.05 -6.79
CA GLY A 442 -27.26 3.44 -7.04
C GLY A 442 -26.17 3.92 -6.08
N ILE A 443 -25.42 4.93 -6.53
CA ILE A 443 -24.37 5.58 -5.76
C ILE A 443 -24.98 6.87 -5.18
N PRO A 444 -24.94 7.08 -3.85
CA PRO A 444 -25.39 8.33 -3.26
C PRO A 444 -24.74 9.55 -3.93
N PRO A 445 -25.47 10.63 -4.19
CA PRO A 445 -24.84 11.85 -4.68
C PRO A 445 -23.89 12.40 -3.61
N ILE A 446 -22.74 12.95 -4.03
CA ILE A 446 -21.72 13.47 -3.09
C ILE A 446 -22.28 14.53 -2.14
N SER A 447 -23.26 15.31 -2.59
CA SER A 447 -23.97 16.32 -1.80
C SER A 447 -24.81 15.77 -0.65
N SER A 448 -25.09 14.45 -0.64
CA SER A 448 -25.82 13.78 0.44
C SER A 448 -24.90 13.15 1.50
N LEU A 449 -23.58 13.15 1.27
CA LEU A 449 -22.65 12.54 2.22
C LEU A 449 -22.49 13.44 3.47
N PRO A 450 -22.50 12.85 4.67
CA PRO A 450 -22.24 13.61 5.89
C PRO A 450 -20.80 14.12 5.91
N ARG A 451 -20.57 15.22 6.63
CA ARG A 451 -19.20 15.68 6.90
C ARG A 451 -18.68 15.10 8.21
N LYS A 452 -17.38 14.85 8.27
CA LYS A 452 -16.69 14.40 9.48
C LYS A 452 -16.99 15.39 10.61
N GLY A 453 -17.50 14.86 11.72
CA GLY A 453 -17.86 15.67 12.89
C GLY A 453 -19.30 16.20 12.92
N ASP A 454 -20.10 16.03 11.86
CA ASP A 454 -21.52 16.38 11.88
C ASP A 454 -22.34 15.40 12.75
N SER A 455 -21.84 14.18 12.96
CA SER A 455 -22.48 13.18 13.81
C SER A 455 -22.39 13.55 15.29
N GLN A 456 -23.53 13.64 15.98
CA GLN A 456 -23.56 13.68 17.45
C GLN A 456 -23.38 12.25 17.98
N ALA A 457 -22.14 11.88 18.31
CA ALA A 457 -21.88 10.66 19.07
C ALA A 457 -22.23 10.89 20.55
N ALA A 458 -22.88 9.91 21.18
CA ALA A 458 -23.05 9.93 22.62
C ALA A 458 -21.66 9.96 23.28
N ARG A 459 -21.41 10.94 24.15
CA ARG A 459 -20.16 11.01 24.89
C ARG A 459 -20.07 9.78 25.79
N ALA A 460 -19.05 8.94 25.55
CA ALA A 460 -18.79 7.78 26.38
C ALA A 460 -18.59 8.20 27.84
N SER A 461 -19.22 7.46 28.74
CA SER A 461 -19.08 7.56 30.18
C SER A 461 -18.04 6.58 30.70
N VAL A 462 -17.49 6.86 31.89
CA VAL A 462 -16.60 5.90 32.56
C VAL A 462 -17.37 4.60 32.81
N GLY A 463 -16.84 3.49 32.28
CA GLY A 463 -17.47 2.17 32.36
C GLY A 463 -18.15 1.71 31.07
N ASP A 464 -18.31 2.59 30.07
CA ASP A 464 -18.81 2.19 28.76
C ASP A 464 -17.79 1.31 28.03
N VAL A 465 -18.27 0.25 27.39
CA VAL A 465 -17.44 -0.65 26.56
C VAL A 465 -17.62 -0.25 25.10
N LEU A 466 -16.54 0.26 24.50
CA LEU A 466 -16.47 0.48 23.05
C LEU A 466 -16.03 -0.81 22.37
N THR A 467 -16.74 -1.22 21.33
CA THR A 467 -16.41 -2.41 20.54
C THR A 467 -15.61 -2.02 19.30
N GLY A 468 -14.65 -2.84 18.92
CA GLY A 468 -13.79 -2.65 17.75
C GLY A 468 -13.31 -3.98 17.20
N ALA A 469 -12.52 -3.94 16.12
CA ALA A 469 -11.88 -5.14 15.57
C ALA A 469 -10.67 -5.53 16.43
N ALA A 470 -10.55 -6.81 16.77
CA ALA A 470 -9.38 -7.32 17.48
C ALA A 470 -8.15 -7.28 16.55
N ALA A 471 -7.14 -6.48 16.89
CA ALA A 471 -5.93 -6.31 16.09
C ALA A 471 -4.71 -7.09 16.62
N SER A 472 -4.62 -7.27 17.94
CA SER A 472 -3.57 -8.06 18.61
C SER A 472 -4.16 -8.69 19.87
N GLN A 473 -3.59 -9.82 20.31
CA GLN A 473 -3.90 -10.36 21.63
C GLN A 473 -3.40 -9.39 22.72
N GLY A 474 -4.23 -9.16 23.74
CA GLY A 474 -3.99 -8.26 24.87
C GLY A 474 -5.20 -8.26 25.82
N VAL A 475 -5.04 -7.67 27.01
CA VAL A 475 -6.11 -7.52 28.02
C VAL A 475 -6.32 -6.05 28.32
#